data_AF-A0A2A4WNV1-F1
#
_entry.id   AF-A0A2A4WNV1-F1
#
_cell.length_a   1.000
_cell.length_b   1.000
_cell.length_c   1.000
_cell.angle_alpha   90.00
_cell.angle_beta   90.00
_cell.angle_gamma   90.00
#
_symmetry.space_group_name_H-M   'P 1'
#
loop_
_entity.id
_entity.type
_entity.pdbx_description
1 polymer ?
#
loop_
_entity_poly.entity_id
_entity_poly.type
_entity_poly.pdbx_seq_one_letter_code
_entity_poly.pdbx_strand_id
1 'polypeptide(L)'
;MDLSGTTLFEQVLIITFITTLLAGMLSLVFILIMHFLMPKKVLKTYFKEPYFNAYEIALFTGFPFAYLRTFMFSRVLGFPASGKRRGLENAYQLAPVWYCKIFRYFLYFFVFDMALLLLAIVVVYIL
;
A
#
# COMPACT_ATOMS: atom_id res chain seq x y z
N MET A 1 5.94 -26.36 -9.98
CA MET A 1 5.51 -27.03 -8.74
C MET A 1 4.62 -28.17 -9.16
N ASP A 2 5.03 -29.41 -8.92
CA ASP A 2 4.17 -30.57 -9.21
C ASP A 2 3.15 -30.69 -8.08
N LEU A 3 1.88 -30.55 -8.44
CA LEU A 3 0.74 -30.57 -7.54
C LEU A 3 -0.14 -31.82 -7.74
N SER A 4 0.26 -32.71 -8.65
CA SER A 4 -0.55 -33.85 -9.09
C SER A 4 -0.94 -34.82 -7.96
N GLY A 5 -0.17 -34.85 -6.87
CA GLY A 5 -0.46 -35.68 -5.68
C GLY A 5 -1.35 -35.03 -4.61
N THR A 6 -1.82 -33.79 -4.81
CA THR A 6 -2.64 -33.05 -3.83
C THR A 6 -4.09 -32.93 -4.28
N THR A 7 -5.02 -32.81 -3.32
CA THR A 7 -6.44 -32.61 -3.62
C THR A 7 -6.67 -31.28 -4.32
N LEU A 8 -7.75 -31.16 -5.12
CA LEU A 8 -8.09 -29.91 -5.82
C LEU A 8 -8.17 -28.71 -4.85
N PHE A 9 -8.69 -28.92 -3.65
CA PHE A 9 -8.80 -27.90 -2.63
C PHE A 9 -7.42 -27.38 -2.19
N GLU A 10 -6.48 -28.28 -1.88
CA GLU A 10 -5.10 -27.93 -1.52
C GLU A 10 -4.39 -27.19 -2.66
N GLN A 11 -4.60 -27.64 -3.91
CA GLN A 11 -4.04 -26.96 -5.08
C GLN A 11 -4.50 -25.51 -5.18
N VAL A 12 -5.81 -25.26 -5.05
CA VAL A 12 -6.38 -23.90 -5.09
C VAL A 12 -5.80 -23.07 -3.95
N LEU A 13 -5.76 -23.61 -2.73
CA LEU A 13 -5.26 -22.90 -1.55
C LEU A 13 -3.79 -22.50 -1.73
N ILE A 14 -2.92 -23.42 -2.17
CA ILE A 14 -1.50 -23.15 -2.37
C ILE A 14 -1.30 -22.12 -3.49
N ILE A 15 -2.02 -22.26 -4.62
CA ILE A 15 -1.93 -21.30 -5.73
C ILE A 15 -2.39 -19.91 -5.27
N THR A 16 -3.49 -19.80 -4.53
CA THR A 16 -3.97 -18.52 -3.99
C THR A 16 -2.95 -17.92 -3.03
N PHE A 17 -2.37 -18.71 -2.12
CA PHE A 17 -1.35 -18.23 -1.19
C PHE A 17 -0.11 -17.70 -1.94
N ILE A 18 0.43 -18.46 -2.89
CA ILE A 18 1.61 -18.05 -3.66
C ILE A 18 1.32 -16.82 -4.50
N THR A 19 0.19 -16.78 -5.19
CA THR A 19 -0.15 -15.65 -6.08
C THR A 19 -0.36 -14.36 -5.30
N THR A 20 -1.08 -14.41 -4.16
CA THR A 20 -1.27 -13.24 -3.28
C THR A 20 0.03 -12.81 -2.61
N LEU A 21 0.88 -13.74 -2.19
CA LEU A 21 2.21 -13.41 -1.66
C LEU A 21 3.08 -12.68 -2.70
N LEU A 22 3.13 -13.19 -3.93
CA LEU A 22 3.86 -12.56 -5.03
C LEU A 22 3.28 -11.19 -5.41
N ALA A 23 1.95 -11.05 -5.41
CA ALA A 23 1.27 -9.77 -5.61
C ALA A 23 1.61 -8.75 -4.50
N GLY A 24 1.68 -9.20 -3.25
CA GLY A 24 2.15 -8.39 -2.13
C GLY A 24 3.60 -7.92 -2.31
N MET A 25 4.50 -8.80 -2.75
CA MET A 25 5.89 -8.42 -3.06
C MET A 25 5.97 -7.41 -4.22
N LEU A 26 5.18 -7.62 -5.29
CA LEU A 26 5.11 -6.69 -6.42
C LEU A 26 4.54 -5.33 -6.00
N SER A 27 3.61 -5.32 -5.04
CA SER A 27 3.07 -4.09 -4.44
C SER A 27 4.14 -3.25 -3.76
N LEU A 28 5.17 -3.87 -3.15
CA LEU A 28 6.32 -3.14 -2.60
C LEU A 28 7.15 -2.46 -3.70
N VAL A 29 7.39 -3.16 -4.81
CA VAL A 29 8.09 -2.59 -5.99
C VAL A 29 7.29 -1.42 -6.57
N PHE A 30 5.97 -1.58 -6.69
CA PHE A 30 5.09 -0.52 -7.14
C PHE A 30 5.15 0.71 -6.23
N ILE A 31 5.07 0.53 -4.91
CA ILE A 31 5.20 1.63 -3.94
C ILE A 31 6.57 2.30 -4.04
N LEU A 32 7.65 1.54 -4.28
CA LEU A 32 8.98 2.08 -4.49
C LEU A 32 9.05 2.97 -5.74
N ILE A 33 8.48 2.52 -6.87
CA ILE A 33 8.38 3.36 -8.09
C ILE A 33 7.58 4.63 -7.79
N MET A 34 6.42 4.48 -7.16
CA MET A 34 5.55 5.59 -6.83
C MET A 34 6.19 6.55 -5.81
N HIS A 35 7.11 6.08 -4.96
CA HIS A 35 7.88 6.92 -4.05
C HIS A 35 8.74 7.92 -4.81
N PHE A 36 9.44 7.47 -5.86
CA PHE A 36 10.22 8.37 -6.71
C PHE A 36 9.36 9.31 -7.54
N LEU A 37 8.16 8.88 -7.93
CA LEU A 37 7.19 9.69 -8.67
C LEU A 37 6.36 10.63 -7.77
N MET A 38 6.55 10.59 -6.45
CA MET A 38 5.78 11.41 -5.50
C MET A 38 5.93 12.90 -5.81
N PRO A 39 4.82 13.64 -6.03
CA PRO A 39 4.88 15.06 -6.29
C PRO A 39 5.57 15.81 -5.14
N LYS A 40 6.72 16.42 -5.42
CA LYS A 40 7.51 17.17 -4.41
C LYS A 40 6.70 18.28 -3.73
N LYS A 41 5.72 18.86 -4.42
CA LYS A 41 4.79 19.85 -3.87
C LYS A 41 3.95 19.30 -2.72
N VAL A 42 3.48 18.04 -2.82
CA VAL A 42 2.75 17.39 -1.72
C VAL A 42 3.64 17.27 -0.51
N LEU A 43 4.87 16.78 -0.68
CA LEU A 43 5.83 16.62 0.42
C LEU A 43 6.18 17.96 1.07
N LYS A 44 6.52 18.98 0.28
CA LYS A 44 6.89 20.30 0.81
C LYS A 44 5.75 20.97 1.60
N THR A 45 4.51 20.76 1.18
CA THR A 45 3.34 21.37 1.80
C THR A 45 2.85 20.59 3.02
N TYR A 46 2.87 19.25 2.98
CA TYR A 46 2.20 18.43 3.98
C TYR A 46 3.12 17.53 4.80
N PHE A 47 4.34 17.20 4.35
CA PHE A 47 5.29 16.41 5.14
C PHE A 47 6.10 17.31 6.08
N LYS A 48 5.41 17.91 7.05
CA LYS A 48 5.94 18.82 8.07
C LYS A 48 4.94 18.97 9.21
N GLU A 49 5.32 19.66 10.28
CA GLU A 49 4.39 20.08 11.32
C GLU A 49 3.33 21.07 10.77
N PRO A 50 2.09 21.06 11.28
CA PRO A 50 1.56 20.22 12.37
C PRO A 50 1.04 18.84 11.92
N TYR A 51 1.17 18.49 10.63
CA TYR A 51 0.57 17.28 10.05
C TYR A 51 1.30 15.99 10.42
N PHE A 52 2.61 16.09 10.58
CA PHE A 52 3.51 15.05 11.06
C PHE A 52 4.32 15.63 12.20
N ASN A 53 4.50 14.87 13.29
CA ASN A 53 5.34 15.30 14.40
C ASN A 53 6.84 15.14 14.05
N ALA A 54 7.71 15.77 14.84
CA ALA A 54 9.17 15.70 14.63
C ALA A 54 9.73 14.27 14.53
N TYR A 55 9.19 13.31 15.30
CA TYR A 55 9.63 11.91 15.26
C TYR A 55 9.23 11.24 13.94
N GLU A 56 7.98 11.39 13.49
CA GLU A 56 7.51 10.88 12.20
C GLU A 56 8.32 11.47 11.05
N ILE A 57 8.61 12.78 11.11
CA ILE A 57 9.44 13.45 10.10
C ILE A 57 10.84 12.85 10.07
N ALA A 58 11.49 12.73 11.23
CA ALA A 58 12.83 12.15 11.33
C ALA A 58 12.85 10.70 10.82
N LEU A 59 11.87 9.89 11.21
CA LEU A 59 11.75 8.49 10.83
C LEU A 59 11.51 8.32 9.33
N PHE A 60 10.63 9.12 8.72
CA PHE A 60 10.22 8.92 7.32
C PHE A 60 10.95 9.81 6.30
N THR A 61 11.99 10.54 6.71
CA THR A 61 12.80 11.33 5.77
C THR A 61 13.82 10.47 5.03
N GLY A 62 14.39 9.45 5.69
CA GLY A 62 15.49 8.63 5.18
C GLY A 62 15.18 7.15 4.98
N PHE A 63 16.14 6.42 4.40
CA PHE A 63 16.10 4.96 4.33
C PHE A 63 16.19 4.35 5.75
N PRO A 64 15.46 3.26 6.05
CA PRO A 64 14.59 2.48 5.16
C PRO A 64 13.15 2.97 5.11
N PHE A 65 12.72 3.86 6.01
CA PHE A 65 11.29 4.11 6.22
C PHE A 65 10.68 5.21 5.34
N ALA A 66 11.46 5.83 4.45
CA ALA A 66 10.95 6.83 3.51
C ALA A 66 9.82 6.29 2.61
N TYR A 67 9.75 4.97 2.36
CA TYR A 67 8.63 4.36 1.63
C TYR A 67 7.31 4.39 2.42
N LEU A 68 7.36 4.36 3.76
CA LEU A 68 6.17 4.44 4.61
C LEU A 68 5.46 5.78 4.44
N ARG A 69 6.21 6.88 4.30
CA ARG A 69 5.63 8.19 3.96
C ARG A 69 4.86 8.13 2.64
N THR A 70 5.41 7.47 1.62
CA THR A 70 4.71 7.31 0.34
C THR A 70 3.43 6.51 0.51
N PHE A 71 3.46 5.44 1.28
CA PHE A 71 2.26 4.66 1.59
C PHE A 71 1.21 5.47 2.39
N MET A 72 1.64 6.32 3.32
CA MET A 72 0.72 7.22 4.03
C MET A 72 0.07 8.23 3.08
N PHE A 73 0.85 8.84 2.20
CA PHE A 73 0.32 9.76 1.19
C PHE A 73 -0.52 9.04 0.14
N SER A 74 -0.20 7.80 -0.25
CA SER A 74 -1.01 7.05 -1.23
C SER A 74 -2.44 6.89 -0.75
N ARG A 75 -2.62 6.53 0.54
CA ARG A 75 -3.92 6.44 1.19
C ARG A 75 -4.70 7.75 1.10
N VAL A 76 -4.07 8.87 1.44
CA VAL A 76 -4.74 10.18 1.44
C VAL A 76 -5.02 10.67 0.03
N LEU A 77 -4.11 10.48 -0.92
CA LEU A 77 -4.27 10.92 -2.31
C LEU A 77 -5.34 10.10 -3.04
N GLY A 78 -5.42 8.79 -2.77
CA GLY A 78 -6.47 7.92 -3.32
C GLY A 78 -7.84 8.15 -2.66
N PHE A 79 -7.83 8.36 -1.34
CA PHE A 79 -9.01 8.55 -0.50
C PHE A 79 -8.84 9.79 0.42
N PRO A 80 -9.16 10.99 -0.07
CA PRO A 80 -8.97 12.26 0.66
C PRO A 80 -9.59 12.28 2.06
N ALA A 81 -10.78 11.70 2.22
CA ALA A 81 -11.47 11.63 3.51
C ALA A 81 -10.64 10.95 4.62
N SER A 82 -9.76 10.02 4.23
CA SER A 82 -8.88 9.31 5.17
C SER A 82 -7.82 10.21 5.81
N GLY A 83 -7.57 11.39 5.23
CA GLY A 83 -6.63 12.41 5.71
C GLY A 83 -7.24 13.44 6.64
N LYS A 84 -8.57 13.43 6.85
CA LYS A 84 -9.30 14.48 7.59
C LYS A 84 -8.77 14.73 9.00
N ARG A 85 -8.50 13.66 9.76
CA ARG A 85 -7.97 13.75 11.12
C ARG A 85 -6.60 14.45 11.19
N ARG A 86 -5.82 14.40 10.10
CA ARG A 86 -4.52 15.06 9.98
C ARG A 86 -4.58 16.35 9.15
N GLY A 87 -5.76 16.85 8.75
CA GLY A 87 -5.85 18.02 7.87
C GLY A 87 -5.27 17.82 6.47
N LEU A 88 -5.14 16.58 6.00
CA LEU A 88 -4.52 16.23 4.72
C LEU A 88 -5.54 16.03 3.58
N GLU A 89 -6.82 16.29 3.83
CA GLU A 89 -7.91 16.06 2.87
C GLU A 89 -7.78 16.83 1.56
N ASN A 90 -7.03 17.93 1.53
CA ASN A 90 -6.80 18.71 0.31
C ASN A 90 -5.48 18.35 -0.40
N ALA A 91 -4.71 17.37 0.11
CA ALA A 91 -3.42 17.01 -0.47
C ALA A 91 -3.51 16.52 -1.93
N TYR A 92 -4.64 15.92 -2.31
CA TYR A 92 -4.86 15.44 -3.68
C TYR A 92 -4.87 16.56 -4.72
N GLN A 93 -5.13 17.81 -4.31
CA GLN A 93 -5.15 18.97 -5.21
C GLN A 93 -3.73 19.37 -5.66
N LEU A 94 -2.70 18.96 -4.92
CA LEU A 94 -1.30 19.24 -5.25
C LEU A 94 -0.64 18.12 -6.08
N ALA A 95 -1.38 17.06 -6.38
CA ALA A 95 -0.92 15.90 -7.12
C ALA A 95 -1.62 15.80 -8.49
N PRO A 96 -0.96 15.25 -9.52
CA PRO A 96 -1.62 14.95 -10.78
C PRO A 96 -2.79 13.98 -10.60
N VAL A 97 -3.89 14.21 -11.32
CA VAL A 97 -5.11 13.37 -11.23
C VAL A 97 -4.82 11.89 -11.53
N TRP A 98 -3.92 11.61 -12.49
CA TRP A 98 -3.53 10.23 -12.82
C TRP A 98 -2.85 9.53 -11.64
N TYR A 99 -2.03 10.26 -10.88
CA TYR A 99 -1.29 9.73 -9.73
C TYR A 99 -2.25 9.35 -8.60
N CYS A 100 -3.24 10.20 -8.32
CA CYS A 100 -4.30 9.92 -7.36
C CYS A 100 -5.17 8.72 -7.79
N LYS A 101 -5.54 8.63 -9.08
CA LYS A 101 -6.31 7.50 -9.63
C LYS A 101 -5.55 6.18 -9.50
N ILE A 102 -4.27 6.17 -9.85
CA ILE A 102 -3.40 5.00 -9.72
C ILE A 102 -3.38 4.51 -8.26
N PHE A 103 -3.16 5.40 -7.29
CA PHE A 103 -3.18 5.00 -5.88
C PHE A 103 -4.54 4.52 -5.40
N ARG A 104 -5.65 5.11 -5.87
CA ARG A 104 -6.99 4.61 -5.56
C ARG A 104 -7.19 3.16 -6.00
N TYR A 105 -6.87 2.85 -7.26
CA TYR A 105 -7.03 1.48 -7.78
C TYR A 105 -6.06 0.50 -7.12
N PHE A 106 -4.81 0.92 -6.93
CA PHE A 106 -3.83 0.13 -6.20
C PHE A 106 -4.31 -0.23 -4.78
N LEU A 107 -4.90 0.71 -4.05
CA LEU A 107 -5.38 0.45 -2.69
C LEU A 107 -6.58 -0.49 -2.66
N TYR A 108 -7.50 -0.42 -3.63
CA TYR A 108 -8.58 -1.41 -3.73
C TYR A 108 -8.02 -2.81 -3.97
N PHE A 109 -7.09 -2.93 -4.93
CA PHE A 109 -6.39 -4.19 -5.21
C PHE A 109 -5.63 -4.70 -3.97
N PHE A 110 -4.84 -3.85 -3.33
CA PHE A 110 -4.01 -4.20 -2.18
C PHE A 110 -4.84 -4.67 -0.98
N VAL A 111 -5.95 -3.99 -0.67
CA VAL A 111 -6.82 -4.42 0.43
C VAL A 111 -7.46 -5.78 0.13
N PHE A 112 -7.90 -6.00 -1.11
CA PHE A 112 -8.46 -7.28 -1.54
C PHE A 112 -7.43 -8.41 -1.49
N ASP A 113 -6.23 -8.17 -2.02
CA ASP A 113 -5.11 -9.12 -2.02
C ASP A 113 -4.70 -9.51 -0.59
N MET A 114 -4.57 -8.53 0.31
CA MET A 114 -4.25 -8.79 1.72
C MET A 114 -5.36 -9.57 2.44
N ALA A 115 -6.63 -9.31 2.12
CA ALA A 115 -7.75 -10.07 2.68
C ALA A 115 -7.73 -11.53 2.22
N LEU A 116 -7.44 -11.78 0.93
CA LEU A 116 -7.28 -13.13 0.40
C LEU A 116 -6.09 -13.87 1.01
N LEU A 117 -4.94 -13.19 1.17
CA LEU A 117 -3.76 -13.78 1.81
C LEU A 117 -4.06 -14.18 3.25
N LEU A 118 -4.72 -13.31 4.03
CA LEU A 118 -5.12 -13.61 5.41
C LEU A 118 -6.11 -14.78 5.46
N LEU A 119 -7.08 -14.82 4.54
CA LEU A 119 -8.02 -15.94 4.47
C LEU A 119 -7.29 -17.26 4.16
N ALA A 120 -6.38 -17.26 3.19
CA ALA A 120 -5.59 -18.45 2.85
C ALA A 120 -4.76 -18.93 4.06
N ILE A 121 -4.12 -18.00 4.78
CA ILE A 121 -3.36 -18.31 6.00
C ILE A 121 -4.28 -18.94 7.06
N VAL A 122 -5.44 -18.34 7.33
CA VAL A 122 -6.39 -18.85 8.34
C VAL A 122 -6.88 -20.24 7.98
N VAL A 123 -7.20 -20.49 6.71
CA VAL A 123 -7.63 -21.82 6.24
C VAL A 123 -6.52 -22.86 6.45
N VAL A 124 -5.25 -22.51 6.19
CA VAL A 124 -4.10 -23.39 6.45
C VAL A 124 -3.91 -23.69 7.93
N TYR A 125 -4.20 -22.75 8.83
CA TYR A 125 -4.04 -22.95 10.28
C TYR A 125 -5.21 -23.70 10.95
N ILE A 126 -6.41 -23.68 10.35
CA ILE A 126 -7.60 -24.32 10.91
C ILE A 126 -7.72 -25.78 10.47
N LEU A 127 -7.25 -26.12 9.27
CA LEU A 127 -7.23 -27.48 8.72
C LEU A 127 -5.96 -28.23 9.12
#